data_AF-A0A2G6IZK5-F1
#
_entry.id   AF-A0A2G6IZK5-F1
#
_cell.length_a   1.000
_cell.length_b   1.000
_cell.length_c   1.000
_cell.angle_alpha   90.00
_cell.angle_beta   90.00
_cell.angle_gamma   90.00
#
_symmetry.space_group_name_H-M   'P 1'
#
loop_
_entity.id
_entity.type
_entity.pdbx_description
1 polymer ?
#
loop_
_entity_poly.entity_id
_entity_poly.type
_entity_poly.pdbx_seq_one_letter_code
_entity_poly.pdbx_strand_id
1 'polypeptide(L)' 'MEISKVGIIGAGQMGNGIAHVCALAGYDVVINDMSQDALDKALALIDKNMSRQVTREKI' A
#
# COMPACT_ATOMS: atom_id res chain seq x y z
N MET A 1 7.71 17.25 14.77
CA MET A 1 7.59 15.79 14.90
C MET A 1 7.31 15.27 13.49
N GLU A 2 8.22 14.48 12.93
CA GLU A 2 8.10 13.98 11.56
C GLU A 2 7.46 12.59 11.58
N ILE A 3 6.48 12.35 10.70
CA ILE A 3 5.84 11.05 10.59
C ILE A 3 6.73 10.19 9.69
N SER A 4 7.33 9.14 10.24
CA SER A 4 8.17 8.20 9.49
C SER A 4 7.44 6.90 9.14
N LYS A 5 6.40 6.54 9.91
CA LYS A 5 5.70 5.26 9.81
C LYS A 5 4.19 5.40 9.90
N VAL A 6 3.46 4.71 9.04
CA VAL A 6 2.00 4.74 8.92
C VAL A 6 1.44 3.32 9.09
N GLY A 7 0.55 3.14 10.06
CA GLY A 7 -0.20 1.90 10.26
C GLY A 7 -1.61 2.00 9.69
N ILE A 8 -2.04 0.99 8.94
CA ILE A 8 -3.35 0.93 8.29
C ILE A 8 -4.07 -0.32 8.78
N ILE A 9 -5.28 -0.15 9.32
CA ILE A 9 -6.12 -1.24 9.79
C ILE A 9 -7.20 -1.52 8.73
N GLY A 10 -7.13 -2.72 8.15
CA GLY A 10 -7.96 -3.18 7.04
C GLY A 10 -7.21 -3.15 5.71
N ALA A 11 -7.21 -4.29 5.01
CA ALA A 11 -6.60 -4.49 3.69
C ALA A 11 -7.62 -4.47 2.53
N GLY A 12 -8.85 -4.00 2.79
CA GLY A 12 -9.89 -3.80 1.78
C GLY A 12 -9.55 -2.71 0.76
N GLN A 13 -10.50 -2.37 -0.11
CA GLN A 13 -10.29 -1.42 -1.22
C GLN A 13 -9.67 -0.08 -0.76
N MET A 14 -10.21 0.52 0.31
CA MET A 14 -9.72 1.80 0.83
C MET A 14 -8.34 1.64 1.49
N GLY A 15 -8.15 0.61 2.32
CA GLY A 15 -6.88 0.36 3.00
C GLY A 15 -5.73 0.14 2.03
N ASN A 16 -5.99 -0.59 0.94
CA ASN A 16 -5.04 -0.76 -0.15
C ASN A 16 -4.66 0.57 -0.82
N GLY A 17 -5.65 1.39 -1.16
CA GLY A 17 -5.43 2.68 -1.81
C GLY A 17 -4.64 3.65 -0.94
N ILE A 18 -4.95 3.70 0.36
CA ILE A 18 -4.22 4.52 1.33
C ILE A 18 -2.78 4.01 1.44
N ALA A 19 -2.59 2.70 1.57
CA ALA A 19 -1.25 2.11 1.68
C ALA A 19 -0.38 2.40 0.46
N HIS A 20 -0.96 2.26 -0.73
CA HIS A 20 -0.31 2.58 -2.00
C HIS A 20 0.19 4.04 -2.03
N VAL A 21 -0.68 4.99 -1.70
CA VAL A 21 -0.33 6.42 -1.73
C VAL A 21 0.70 6.78 -0.66
N CYS A 22 0.57 6.22 0.55
CA CYS A 22 1.55 6.43 1.61
C CYS A 22 2.93 5.84 1.26
N ALA A 23 2.96 4.64 0.68
CA ALA A 23 4.21 4.03 0.23
C ALA A 23 4.87 4.86 -0.88
N LEU A 24 4.09 5.36 -1.85
CA LEU A 24 4.59 6.26 -2.89
C LEU A 24 5.11 7.59 -2.35
N ALA A 25 4.54 8.08 -1.26
CA ALA A 25 5.00 9.30 -0.59
C ALA A 25 6.26 9.09 0.28
N GLY A 26 6.81 7.87 0.32
CA GLY A 26 8.07 7.56 1.01
C GLY A 26 7.91 7.19 2.49
N TYR A 27 6.70 6.92 2.96
CA TYR A 27 6.47 6.46 4.33
C TYR A 27 6.72 4.95 4.47
N ASP A 28 7.21 4.52 5.64
CA ASP A 28 7.17 3.11 6.03
C ASP A 28 5.72 2.73 6.36
N VAL A 29 5.12 1.82 5.61
CA VAL A 29 3.69 1.47 5.72
C VAL A 29 3.53 0.04 6.23
N VAL A 30 2.67 -0.12 7.24
CA VAL A 30 2.24 -1.43 7.74
C VAL A 30 0.74 -1.56 7.58
N ILE A 31 0.29 -2.61 6.90
CA ILE A 31 -1.12 -2.99 6.82
C ILE A 31 -1.38 -4.16 7.77
N ASN A 32 -2.46 -4.07 8.55
CA ASN A 32 -2.95 -5.16 9.37
C ASN A 32 -4.39 -5.50 8.98
N ASP A 33 -4.68 -6.79 8.83
CA ASP A 33 -6.03 -7.31 8.60
C ASP A 33 -6.16 -8.67 9.29
N MET A 34 -7.38 -9.11 9.56
CA MET A 34 -7.66 -10.42 10.13
C MET A 34 -7.53 -11.55 9.10
N SER A 35 -7.64 -11.22 7.81
CA SER A 35 -7.60 -12.18 6.70
C SER A 35 -6.27 -12.13 5.96
N GLN A 36 -5.54 -13.26 5.96
CA GLN A 36 -4.32 -13.40 5.16
C GLN A 36 -4.61 -13.22 3.66
N ASP A 37 -5.71 -13.78 3.15
CA ASP A 37 -6.13 -13.61 1.76
C ASP A 37 -6.34 -12.13 1.38
N ALA A 38 -6.85 -11.31 2.31
CA ALA A 38 -7.01 -9.87 2.08
C ALA A 38 -5.65 -9.16 2.01
N LEU A 39 -4.71 -9.54 2.89
CA LEU A 39 -3.34 -9.02 2.87
C LEU A 39 -2.62 -9.38 1.57
N ASP A 40 -2.69 -10.63 1.14
CA ASP A 40 -2.02 -11.11 -0.07
C ASP A 40 -2.59 -10.41 -1.32
N LYS A 41 -3.91 -10.28 -1.41
CA LYS A 41 -4.58 -9.51 -2.48
C LYS A 41 -4.17 -8.04 -2.46
N ALA A 42 -4.03 -7.45 -1.28
CA ALA A 42 -3.64 -6.06 -1.15
C ALA A 42 -2.20 -5.85 -1.63
N LEU A 43 -1.26 -6.69 -1.18
CA LEU A 43 0.14 -6.63 -1.59
C LEU A 43 0.28 -6.83 -3.11
N ALA A 44 -0.40 -7.84 -3.68
CA ALA A 44 -0.37 -8.08 -5.11
C ALA A 44 -0.93 -6.89 -5.93
N LEU A 45 -1.99 -6.23 -5.44
CA LEU A 45 -2.58 -5.07 -6.11
C LEU A 45 -1.65 -3.85 -6.05
N ILE A 46 -1.00 -3.61 -4.90
CA ILE A 46 -0.02 -2.51 -4.74
C ILE A 46 1.16 -2.73 -5.68
N ASP A 47 1.74 -3.92 -5.68
CA ASP A 47 2.87 -4.28 -6.54
C ASP A 47 2.54 -4.11 -8.04
N LYS A 48 1.37 -4.60 -8.46
CA LYS A 48 0.87 -4.41 -9.82
C LYS A 48 0.70 -2.94 -10.19
N ASN A 49 0.17 -2.12 -9.27
CA ASN A 49 -0.04 -0.70 -9.50
C ASN A 49 1.29 0.06 -9.60
N MET A 50 2.25 -0.23 -8.72
CA MET A 50 3.59 0.34 -8.76
C MET A 50 4.32 -0.05 -10.05
N SER A 51 4.33 -1.33 -10.40
CA SER A 51 4.92 -1.82 -11.64
C SER A 51 4.35 -1.11 -12.87
N ARG A 52 3.02 -0.92 -12.92
CA ARG A 52 2.35 -0.17 -14.00
C ARG A 52 2.76 1.31 -14.02
N GLN A 53 3.02 1.93 -12.88
CA GLN A 53 3.46 3.33 -12.83
C GLN A 53 4.91 3.49 -13.29
N VAL A 54 5.79 2.56 -12.93
CA VAL A 54 7.17 2.49 -13.43
C VAL A 54 7.19 2.33 -14.96
N THR A 55 6.42 1.39 -15.51
CA THR A 55 6.31 1.20 -16.98
C THR A 55 5.79 2.44 -17.70
N ARG A 56 5.08 3.31 -17.00
CA ARG A 56 4.53 4.58 -17.54
C ARG A 56 5.40 5.80 -17.22
N GLU A 57 6.60 5.59 -16.66
CA GLU A 57 7.54 6.65 -16.25
C GLU A 57 6.89 7.70 -15.32
N LYS A 58 5.95 7.25 -14.47
CA LYS A 58 5.26 8.13 -13.50
C LYS A 58 5.92 8.16 -12.13
N ILE A 59 6.74 7.15 -11.84
CA ILE A 59 7.62 7.00 -10.69
C ILE A 59 8.87 6.27 -11.14
#